data_AF-A0A173UEG3-F1
#
_entry.id   AF-A0A173UEG3-F1
#
_cell.length_a   1.000
_cell.length_b   1.000
_cell.length_c   1.000
_cell.angle_alpha   90.00
_cell.angle_beta   90.00
_cell.angle_gamma   90.00
#
_symmetry.space_group_name_H-M   'P 1'
#
loop_
_entity.id
_entity.type
_entity.pdbx_description
1 polymer ?
#
loop_
_entity_poly.entity_id
_entity_poly.type
_entity_poly.pdbx_seq_one_letter_code
_entity_poly.pdbx_strand_id
1 'polypeptide(L)'
;MAKVVKKCVVCGKEFYCESSRDIVTCSKECRLIHLSQTHTGLKRSEESKRRMSETRRANPRNTEIQRKATEAAKNSPKSGRFETNRAAIDWHLVSPEGEHFYIHSLSFWLRENCNKYFGVEPDSKQFFNIIAGLSRVKRSVLGTLPEGQRPGYSYKGWSVIPTEDDKQDK
;
A
#
# COMPACT_ATOMS: atom_id res chain seq x y z
N MET A 1 -20.34 15.85 42.20
CA MET A 1 -19.36 15.94 41.10
C MET A 1 -19.70 17.17 40.28
N ALA A 2 -18.74 18.08 40.04
CA ALA A 2 -19.00 19.30 39.28
C ALA A 2 -19.09 18.98 37.79
N LYS A 3 -20.13 19.48 37.10
CA LYS A 3 -20.19 19.45 35.64
C LYS A 3 -19.36 20.61 35.10
N VAL A 4 -18.47 20.33 34.16
CA VAL A 4 -17.62 21.33 33.50
C VAL A 4 -17.98 21.36 32.03
N VAL A 5 -17.99 22.57 31.46
CA VAL A 5 -18.15 22.77 30.02
C VAL A 5 -16.79 22.63 29.36
N LYS A 6 -16.66 21.71 28.40
CA LYS A 6 -15.47 21.50 27.58
C LYS A 6 -15.79 21.76 26.11
N LYS A 7 -14.76 22.09 25.32
CA LYS A 7 -14.87 22.29 23.88
C LYS A 7 -14.40 21.06 23.12
N CYS A 8 -15.16 20.59 22.13
CA CYS A 8 -14.80 19.42 21.35
C CYS A 8 -13.63 19.70 20.41
N VAL A 9 -12.61 18.84 20.42
CA VAL A 9 -11.42 18.97 19.54
C VAL A 9 -11.67 18.73 18.05
N VAL A 10 -12.81 18.15 17.68
CA VAL A 10 -13.15 17.84 16.28
C VAL A 10 -14.11 18.87 15.68
N CYS A 11 -15.20 19.20 16.38
CA CYS A 11 -16.23 20.09 15.83
C CYS A 11 -16.33 21.44 16.55
N GLY A 12 -15.56 21.68 17.61
CA GLY A 12 -15.55 22.94 18.34
C GLY A 12 -16.78 23.22 19.20
N LYS A 13 -17.78 22.33 19.24
CA LYS A 13 -18.98 22.52 20.08
C LYS A 13 -18.65 22.38 21.56
N GLU A 14 -19.28 23.22 22.37
CA GLU A 14 -19.26 23.10 23.82
C GLU A 14 -20.16 21.93 24.27
N PHE A 15 -19.68 21.16 25.23
CA PHE A 15 -20.41 20.03 25.80
C PHE A 15 -20.14 19.89 27.29
N TYR A 16 -21.13 19.37 28.01
CA TYR A 16 -21.01 19.11 29.45
C TYR A 16 -20.37 17.76 29.71
N CYS A 17 -19.37 17.71 30.58
CA CYS A 17 -18.84 16.45 31.12
C CYS A 17 -18.63 16.54 32.63
N GLU A 18 -18.53 15.38 33.27
CA GLU A 18 -18.07 15.30 34.66
C GLU A 18 -16.62 15.77 34.75
N SER A 19 -16.28 16.55 35.78
CA SER A 19 -14.92 17.07 35.99
C SER A 19 -13.85 15.98 36.08
N SER A 20 -14.22 14.76 36.48
CA SER A 20 -13.33 13.60 36.58
C SER A 20 -13.05 12.89 35.26
N ARG A 21 -13.78 13.19 34.18
CA ARG A 21 -13.62 12.49 32.89
C ARG A 21 -12.74 13.27 31.93
N ASP A 22 -11.70 12.61 31.42
CA ASP A 22 -10.78 13.13 30.37
C ASP A 22 -11.35 12.97 28.95
N ILE A 23 -12.64 13.28 28.79
CA ILE A 23 -13.28 13.25 27.48
C ILE A 23 -13.04 14.59 26.77
N VAL A 24 -12.57 14.52 25.53
CA VAL A 24 -12.24 15.67 24.67
C VAL A 24 -13.17 15.84 23.46
N THR A 25 -14.16 14.95 23.30
CA THR A 25 -15.12 14.95 22.18
C THR A 25 -16.56 14.96 22.66
N CYS A 26 -17.44 15.67 21.94
CA CYS A 26 -18.84 15.85 22.34
C CYS A 26 -19.74 14.66 21.98
N SER A 27 -19.35 13.83 21.01
CA SER A 27 -20.18 12.74 20.49
C SER A 27 -19.34 11.54 20.05
N LYS A 28 -19.99 10.39 19.86
CA LYS A 28 -19.37 9.16 19.34
C LYS A 28 -18.74 9.38 17.95
N GLU A 29 -19.39 10.16 17.09
CA GLU A 29 -18.89 10.47 15.75
C GLU A 29 -17.59 11.27 15.80
N CYS A 30 -17.56 12.34 16.61
CA CYS A 30 -16.35 13.13 16.84
C CYS A 30 -15.24 12.26 17.47
N ARG A 31 -15.59 11.32 18.37
CA ARG A 31 -14.61 10.38 18.91
C ARG A 31 -14.00 9.49 17.83
N LEU A 32 -14.79 8.98 16.88
CA LEU A 32 -14.27 8.14 15.79
C LEU A 32 -13.32 8.91 14.88
N ILE A 33 -13.65 10.16 14.53
CA ILE A 33 -12.78 11.05 13.76
C ILE A 33 -11.49 11.37 14.53
N HIS A 34 -11.61 11.67 15.82
CA HIS A 34 -10.45 11.94 16.65
C HIS A 34 -9.53 10.72 16.79
N LEU A 35 -10.12 9.52 16.94
CA LEU A 35 -9.36 8.28 16.96
C LEU A 35 -8.70 7.99 15.61
N SER A 36 -9.39 8.21 14.48
CA SER A 36 -8.77 8.02 13.17
C SER A 36 -7.59 8.96 12.98
N GLN A 37 -7.71 10.23 13.39
CA GLN A 37 -6.64 11.22 13.31
C GLN A 37 -5.46 10.86 14.23
N THR A 38 -5.72 10.49 15.48
CA THR A 38 -4.66 10.21 16.46
C THR A 38 -3.97 8.87 16.24
N HIS A 39 -4.67 7.84 15.74
CA HIS A 39 -4.08 6.53 15.47
C HIS A 39 -3.37 6.45 14.12
N THR A 40 -3.65 7.36 13.18
CA THR A 40 -2.96 7.38 11.89
C THR A 40 -1.48 7.66 12.08
N GLY A 41 -0.62 6.76 11.58
CA GLY A 41 0.84 6.91 11.66
C GLY A 41 1.49 6.48 12.99
N LEU A 42 0.71 6.11 14.02
CA LEU A 42 1.29 5.59 15.26
C LEU A 42 1.98 4.24 15.03
N LYS A 43 3.30 4.22 15.21
CA LYS A 43 4.09 2.99 15.16
C LYS A 43 3.87 2.20 16.44
N ARG A 44 3.50 0.92 16.31
CA ARG A 44 3.45 0.00 17.46
C ARG A 44 4.85 -0.17 18.05
N SER A 45 4.93 -0.26 19.39
CA SER A 45 6.17 -0.58 20.08
C SER A 45 6.67 -1.98 19.69
N GLU A 46 7.98 -2.19 19.77
CA GLU A 46 8.58 -3.51 19.47
C GLU A 46 8.03 -4.60 20.40
N GLU A 47 7.78 -4.27 21.67
CA GLU A 47 7.16 -5.20 22.62
C GLU A 47 5.75 -5.63 22.19
N SER A 48 4.93 -4.67 21.73
CA SER A 48 3.59 -4.96 21.20
C SER A 48 3.66 -5.87 19.97
N LYS A 49 4.61 -5.62 19.06
CA LYS A 49 4.84 -6.47 17.88
C LYS A 49 5.25 -7.89 18.27
N ARG A 50 6.14 -8.04 19.26
CA ARG A 50 6.58 -9.35 19.79
C ARG A 50 5.41 -10.13 20.38
N ARG A 51 4.66 -9.51 21.29
CA ARG A 51 3.49 -10.11 21.94
C ARG A 51 2.48 -10.60 20.90
N MET A 52 2.14 -9.77 19.91
CA MET A 52 1.24 -10.17 18.81
C MET A 52 1.77 -11.36 18.02
N SER A 53 3.07 -11.38 17.71
CA SER A 53 3.70 -12.50 17.00
C SER A 53 3.65 -13.78 17.83
N GLU A 54 3.94 -13.71 19.12
CA GLU A 54 3.89 -14.84 20.05
C GLU A 54 2.47 -15.38 20.19
N THR A 55 1.48 -14.51 20.42
CA THR A 55 0.06 -14.90 20.47
C THR A 55 -0.39 -15.59 19.18
N ARG A 56 0.03 -15.07 18.02
CA ARG A 56 -0.28 -15.71 16.72
C ARG A 56 0.35 -17.10 16.60
N ARG A 57 1.60 -17.27 17.04
CA ARG A 57 2.29 -18.57 17.01
C ARG A 57 1.71 -19.57 18.00
N ALA A 58 1.30 -19.09 19.18
CA ALA A 58 0.68 -19.91 20.22
C ALA A 58 -0.74 -20.37 19.87
N ASN A 59 -1.39 -19.77 18.88
CA ASN A 59 -2.71 -20.18 18.44
C ASN A 59 -2.63 -21.56 17.72
N PRO A 60 -3.25 -22.62 18.26
CA PRO A 60 -3.20 -23.96 17.68
C PRO A 60 -3.87 -24.05 16.30
N ARG A 61 -4.79 -23.12 15.98
CA ARG A 61 -5.45 -23.03 14.67
C ARG A 61 -4.68 -22.19 13.65
N ASN A 62 -3.54 -21.61 14.03
CA ASN A 62 -2.80 -20.70 13.13
C ASN A 62 -2.46 -21.37 11.79
N THR A 63 -1.98 -22.61 11.82
CA THR A 63 -1.64 -23.36 10.60
C THR A 63 -2.85 -23.57 9.69
N GLU A 64 -4.01 -23.92 10.26
CA GLU A 64 -5.25 -24.11 9.50
C GLU A 64 -5.74 -22.78 8.90
N ILE A 65 -5.69 -21.69 9.66
CA ILE A 65 -6.04 -20.34 9.20
C ILE A 65 -5.12 -19.92 8.05
N GLN A 66 -3.81 -20.14 8.16
CA GLN A 66 -2.86 -19.85 7.08
C GLN A 66 -3.15 -20.68 5.83
N ARG A 67 -3.48 -21.96 5.98
CA ARG A 67 -3.84 -22.83 4.84
C ARG A 67 -5.10 -22.32 4.14
N LYS A 68 -6.18 -22.06 4.89
CA LYS A 68 -7.43 -21.52 4.34
C LYS A 68 -7.23 -20.18 3.65
N ALA A 69 -6.42 -19.29 4.25
CA ALA A 69 -6.07 -18.01 3.64
C ALA A 69 -5.29 -18.21 2.32
N THR A 70 -4.36 -19.18 2.28
CA THR A 70 -3.59 -19.51 1.08
C THR A 70 -4.47 -20.07 -0.03
N GLU A 71 -5.39 -20.98 0.29
CA GLU A 71 -6.35 -21.55 -0.67
C GLU A 71 -7.29 -20.46 -1.22
N ALA A 72 -7.82 -19.60 -0.36
CA ALA A 72 -8.64 -18.47 -0.78
C ALA A 72 -7.86 -17.50 -1.70
N ALA A 73 -6.60 -17.21 -1.38
CA ALA A 73 -5.75 -16.35 -2.20
C ALA A 73 -5.43 -16.96 -3.57
N LYS A 74 -5.30 -18.28 -3.68
CA LYS A 74 -5.10 -18.97 -4.98
C LYS A 74 -6.32 -18.86 -5.88
N ASN A 75 -7.53 -18.91 -5.31
CA ASN A 75 -8.78 -18.94 -6.06
C ASN A 75 -9.34 -17.55 -6.36
N SER A 76 -8.91 -16.51 -5.64
CA SER A 76 -9.47 -15.17 -5.82
C SER A 76 -8.87 -14.49 -7.07
N PRO A 77 -9.69 -13.96 -7.98
CA PRO A 77 -9.19 -13.24 -9.17
C PRO A 77 -8.41 -11.98 -8.80
N LYS A 78 -8.69 -11.41 -7.61
CA LYS A 78 -8.01 -10.23 -7.07
C LYS A 78 -6.64 -10.54 -6.46
N SER A 79 -6.23 -11.81 -6.43
CA SER A 79 -4.99 -12.27 -5.81
C SER A 79 -4.32 -13.35 -6.65
N GLY A 80 -3.02 -13.23 -6.90
CA GLY A 80 -2.26 -14.22 -7.67
C GLY A 80 -1.86 -13.72 -9.06
N ARG A 81 -1.67 -14.64 -10.01
CA ARG A 81 -1.11 -14.37 -11.34
C ARG A 81 -2.20 -14.03 -12.37
N PHE A 82 -3.05 -13.08 -12.05
CA PHE A 82 -4.18 -12.69 -12.90
C PHE A 82 -4.04 -11.23 -13.34
N GLU A 83 -4.57 -10.91 -14.51
CA GLU A 83 -4.70 -9.53 -14.98
C GLU A 83 -5.59 -8.69 -14.05
N THR A 84 -6.59 -9.32 -13.42
CA THR A 84 -7.53 -8.68 -12.47
C THR A 84 -7.01 -8.59 -11.04
N ASN A 85 -5.72 -8.87 -10.82
CA ASN A 85 -5.10 -8.74 -9.51
C ASN A 85 -5.31 -7.30 -8.99
N ARG A 86 -5.55 -7.14 -7.69
CA ARG A 86 -5.72 -5.81 -7.07
C ARG A 86 -4.54 -4.85 -7.35
N ALA A 87 -3.33 -5.36 -7.55
CA ALA A 87 -2.15 -4.57 -7.87
C ALA A 87 -1.94 -4.34 -9.38
N ALA A 88 -2.82 -4.85 -10.23
CA ALA A 88 -2.83 -4.54 -11.65
C ALA A 88 -3.25 -3.07 -11.84
N ILE A 89 -2.36 -2.31 -12.46
CA ILE A 89 -2.56 -0.92 -12.84
C ILE A 89 -2.11 -0.77 -14.30
N ASP A 90 -2.49 0.33 -14.92
CA ASP A 90 -2.04 0.66 -16.26
C ASP A 90 -0.59 1.17 -16.30
N TRP A 91 0.12 0.74 -17.32
CA TRP A 91 1.50 1.10 -17.62
C TRP A 91 1.62 1.56 -19.06
N HIS A 92 2.34 2.66 -19.25
CA HIS A 92 2.83 3.09 -20.54
C HIS A 92 4.36 3.01 -20.52
N LEU A 93 4.91 1.96 -21.12
CA LEU A 93 6.35 1.77 -21.23
C LEU A 93 6.84 2.25 -22.59
N VAL A 94 8.07 2.76 -22.63
CA VAL A 94 8.80 3.02 -23.87
C VAL A 94 10.10 2.25 -23.84
N SER A 95 10.34 1.44 -24.87
CA SER A 95 11.57 0.65 -25.00
C SER A 95 12.78 1.53 -25.27
N PRO A 96 14.01 1.00 -25.10
CA PRO A 96 15.24 1.70 -25.48
C PRO A 96 15.26 2.13 -26.96
N GLU A 97 14.57 1.41 -27.83
CA GLU A 97 14.43 1.67 -29.26
C GLU A 97 13.30 2.66 -29.59
N GLY A 98 12.52 3.08 -28.59
CA GLY A 98 11.40 4.03 -28.75
C GLY A 98 10.04 3.37 -29.01
N GLU A 99 9.91 2.05 -28.90
CA GLU A 99 8.62 1.36 -29.06
C GLU A 99 7.74 1.58 -27.84
N HIS A 100 6.46 1.90 -28.06
CA HIS A 100 5.50 2.17 -26.99
C HIS A 100 4.64 0.95 -26.67
N PHE A 101 4.50 0.64 -25.37
CA PHE A 101 3.69 -0.46 -24.87
C PHE A 101 2.65 0.05 -23.88
N TYR A 102 1.39 -0.29 -24.13
CA TYR A 102 0.25 -0.01 -23.24
C TYR A 102 -0.18 -1.32 -22.60
N ILE A 103 0.01 -1.44 -21.29
CA ILE A 103 -0.07 -2.71 -20.57
C ILE A 103 -0.93 -2.54 -19.32
N HIS A 104 -1.92 -3.42 -19.15
CA HIS A 104 -2.59 -3.60 -17.88
C HIS A 104 -1.87 -4.69 -17.08
N SER A 105 -1.34 -4.37 -15.89
CA SER A 105 -0.49 -5.25 -15.06
C SER A 105 0.90 -5.57 -15.64
N LEU A 106 1.90 -4.76 -15.28
CA LEU A 106 3.31 -5.01 -15.61
C LEU A 106 3.78 -6.42 -15.26
N SER A 107 3.40 -6.93 -14.09
CA SER A 107 3.85 -8.25 -13.62
C SER A 107 3.27 -9.39 -14.45
N PHE A 108 2.06 -9.23 -14.98
CA PHE A 108 1.44 -10.23 -15.84
C PHE A 108 2.12 -10.22 -17.20
N TRP A 109 2.22 -9.06 -17.84
CA TRP A 109 2.88 -8.90 -19.14
C TRP A 109 4.33 -9.37 -19.14
N LEU A 110 5.09 -9.05 -18.08
CA LEU A 110 6.48 -9.49 -17.98
C LEU A 110 6.60 -11.02 -17.91
N ARG A 111 5.61 -11.78 -17.40
CA ARG A 111 5.75 -13.25 -17.37
C ARG A 111 5.85 -13.84 -18.77
N GLU A 112 5.20 -13.22 -19.75
CA GLU A 112 5.22 -13.65 -21.14
C GLU A 112 6.35 -12.98 -21.95
N ASN A 113 6.76 -11.77 -21.55
CA ASN A 113 7.63 -10.92 -22.37
C ASN A 113 9.03 -10.69 -21.78
N CYS A 114 9.30 -11.04 -20.51
CA CYS A 114 10.57 -10.72 -19.85
C CYS A 114 11.78 -11.43 -20.48
N ASN A 115 11.62 -12.65 -21.00
CA ASN A 115 12.70 -13.34 -21.68
C ASN A 115 13.06 -12.59 -22.98
N LYS A 116 12.06 -12.22 -23.79
CA LYS A 116 12.23 -11.48 -25.04
C LYS A 116 12.93 -10.12 -24.86
N TYR A 117 12.47 -9.30 -23.91
CA TYR A 117 12.93 -7.91 -23.77
C TYR A 117 14.05 -7.70 -22.76
N PHE A 118 14.21 -8.62 -21.80
CA PHE A 118 15.21 -8.48 -20.73
C PHE A 118 16.17 -9.67 -20.62
N GLY A 119 15.97 -10.75 -21.38
CA GLY A 119 16.79 -11.96 -21.32
C GLY A 119 16.68 -12.69 -19.98
N VAL A 120 15.53 -12.58 -19.31
CA VAL A 120 15.33 -13.07 -17.94
C VAL A 120 14.16 -14.04 -17.87
N GLU A 121 14.31 -15.09 -17.07
CA GLU A 121 13.24 -16.04 -16.78
C GLU A 121 12.16 -15.43 -15.85
N PRO A 122 10.87 -15.75 -16.08
CA PRO A 122 9.76 -15.25 -15.27
C PRO A 122 9.87 -15.73 -13.82
N ASP A 123 9.37 -14.90 -12.89
CA ASP A 123 9.39 -15.13 -11.43
C ASP A 123 10.79 -15.40 -10.81
N SER A 124 11.88 -15.18 -11.55
CA SER A 124 13.24 -15.18 -11.03
C SER A 124 13.53 -13.94 -10.17
N LYS A 125 14.66 -13.94 -9.45
CA LYS A 125 15.11 -12.74 -8.71
C LYS A 125 15.28 -11.53 -9.65
N GLN A 126 15.78 -11.76 -10.87
CA GLN A 126 15.97 -10.68 -11.83
C GLN A 126 14.64 -10.14 -12.36
N PHE A 127 13.63 -11.00 -12.52
CA PHE A 127 12.26 -10.58 -12.87
C PHE A 127 11.70 -9.57 -11.86
N PHE A 128 11.83 -9.85 -10.57
CA PHE A 128 11.39 -8.92 -9.53
C PHE A 128 12.22 -7.63 -9.50
N ASN A 129 13.51 -7.69 -9.82
CA ASN A 129 14.35 -6.49 -9.96
C ASN A 129 13.87 -5.60 -11.12
N ILE A 130 13.41 -6.18 -12.22
CA ILE A 130 12.86 -5.41 -13.36
C ILE A 130 11.59 -4.68 -12.93
N ILE A 131 10.65 -5.36 -12.27
CA ILE A 131 9.42 -4.74 -11.76
C ILE A 131 9.75 -3.60 -10.80
N ALA A 132 10.66 -3.83 -9.84
CA ALA A 132 11.08 -2.81 -8.88
C ALA A 132 11.78 -1.63 -9.56
N GLY A 133 12.61 -1.88 -10.57
CA GLY A 133 13.31 -0.86 -11.36
C GLY A 133 12.33 0.04 -12.11
N LEU A 134 11.41 -0.54 -12.88
CA LEU A 134 10.39 0.19 -13.63
C LEU A 134 9.42 0.94 -12.70
N SER A 135 9.06 0.35 -11.56
CA SER A 135 8.26 1.03 -10.53
C SER A 135 8.98 2.25 -9.95
N ARG A 136 10.30 2.16 -9.76
CA ARG A 136 11.10 3.31 -9.32
C ARG A 136 11.17 4.40 -10.39
N VAL A 137 11.27 4.03 -11.67
CA VAL A 137 11.20 4.99 -12.78
C VAL A 137 9.86 5.72 -12.75
N LYS A 138 8.75 4.99 -12.68
CA LYS A 138 7.40 5.55 -12.58
C LYS A 138 7.28 6.55 -11.41
N ARG A 139 7.73 6.16 -10.21
CA ARG A 139 7.75 7.06 -9.04
C ARG A 139 8.64 8.29 -9.20
N SER A 140 9.76 8.16 -9.92
CA SER A 140 10.66 9.28 -10.20
C SER A 140 9.97 10.31 -11.10
N VAL A 141 9.28 9.85 -12.15
CA VAL A 141 8.52 10.71 -13.06
C VAL A 141 7.33 11.36 -12.35
N LEU A 142 6.68 10.65 -11.44
CA LEU A 142 5.56 11.19 -10.64
C LEU A 142 6.00 12.14 -9.51
N GLY A 143 7.29 12.17 -9.17
CA GLY A 143 7.79 12.97 -8.04
C GLY A 143 7.43 12.41 -6.67
N THR A 144 7.09 11.11 -6.56
CA THR A 144 6.61 10.45 -5.33
C THR A 144 7.70 9.62 -4.62
N LEU A 145 8.97 9.90 -4.92
CA LEU A 145 10.09 9.29 -4.23
C LEU A 145 10.21 9.83 -2.79
N PRO A 146 10.70 9.00 -1.84
CA PRO A 146 10.96 9.46 -0.49
C PRO A 146 12.10 10.48 -0.48
N GLU A 147 12.10 11.35 0.53
CA GLU A 147 13.14 12.35 0.72
C GLU A 147 14.56 11.73 0.74
N GLY A 148 15.51 12.42 0.12
CA GLY A 148 16.91 11.97 -0.01
C GLY A 148 17.17 10.93 -1.10
N GLN A 149 16.13 10.40 -1.78
CA GLN A 149 16.34 9.50 -2.92
C GLN A 149 16.50 10.27 -4.23
N ARG A 150 17.60 9.99 -4.94
CA ARG A 150 17.80 10.56 -6.29
C ARG A 150 16.83 9.94 -7.30
N PRO A 151 16.17 10.76 -8.14
CA PRO A 151 15.31 10.27 -9.21
C PRO A 151 16.12 9.59 -10.31
N GLY A 152 15.53 8.55 -10.90
CA GLY A 152 16.06 7.88 -12.08
C GLY A 152 14.94 7.71 -13.10
N TYR A 153 15.15 8.21 -14.31
CA TYR A 153 14.09 8.31 -15.34
C TYR A 153 14.12 7.18 -16.37
N SER A 154 15.05 6.24 -16.23
CA SER A 154 15.09 5.03 -17.04
C SER A 154 15.63 3.84 -16.25
N TYR A 155 15.30 2.65 -16.72
CA TYR A 155 15.82 1.39 -16.21
C TYR A 155 16.20 0.49 -17.39
N LYS A 156 17.50 0.20 -17.54
CA LYS A 156 18.03 -0.55 -18.69
C LYS A 156 17.59 0.04 -20.05
N GLY A 157 17.53 1.37 -20.15
CA GLY A 157 17.06 2.10 -21.34
C GLY A 157 15.54 2.23 -21.46
N TRP A 158 14.75 1.48 -20.70
CA TRP A 158 13.29 1.61 -20.68
C TRP A 158 12.87 2.84 -19.88
N SER A 159 11.86 3.56 -20.37
CA SER A 159 11.24 4.67 -19.65
C SER A 159 9.74 4.42 -19.43
N VAL A 160 9.14 5.19 -18.51
CA VAL A 160 7.72 5.07 -18.14
C VAL A 160 7.05 6.42 -18.30
N ILE A 161 5.93 6.45 -19.00
CA ILE A 161 5.08 7.62 -19.14
C ILE A 161 3.90 7.46 -18.15
N PRO A 162 3.54 8.50 -17.37
CA PRO A 162 2.37 8.44 -16.49
C PRO A 162 1.07 8.22 -17.26
N THR A 163 0.23 7.32 -16.77
CA THR A 163 -1.10 7.05 -17.34
C THR A 163 -2.16 7.99 -16.72
N GLU A 164 -3.40 7.94 -17.22
CA GLU A 164 -4.50 8.72 -16.64
C GLU A 164 -4.81 8.32 -15.20
N ASP A 165 -4.71 7.03 -14.87
CA ASP A 165 -4.88 6.53 -13.50
C ASP A 165 -3.92 7.20 -12.52
N ASP A 166 -2.67 7.43 -12.93
CA ASP A 166 -1.66 8.06 -12.10
C ASP A 166 -1.95 9.55 -11.81
N LYS A 167 -2.80 10.18 -12.62
CA LYS A 167 -3.21 11.58 -12.45
C LYS A 167 -4.37 11.73 -11.46
N GLN A 168 -5.19 10.71 -11.30
CA GLN A 168 -6.36 10.73 -10.41
C GLN A 168 -6.00 10.56 -8.93
N ASP A 169 -4.85 9.94 -8.64
CA ASP A 169 -4.35 9.67 -7.28
C ASP A 169 -3.50 10.80 -6.67
N LYS A 170 -3.53 12.02 -7.25
CA LYS A 170 -2.79 13.20 -6.75
C LYS A 170 -3.62 14.08 -5.81
#